data_AF-A0A7V9T054-F1
#
_entry.id   AF-A0A7V9T054-F1
#
_cell.length_a   1.000
_cell.length_b   1.000
_cell.length_c   1.000
_cell.angle_alpha   90.00
_cell.angle_beta   90.00
_cell.angle_gamma   90.00
#
_symmetry.space_group_name_H-M   'P 1'
#
loop_
_entity.id
_entity.type
_entity.pdbx_description
1 polymer ?
#
loop_
_entity_poly.entity_id
_entity_poly.type
_entity_poly.pdbx_seq_one_letter_code
_entity_poly.pdbx_strand_id
1 'polypeptide(L)'
;MSTQARWTYNSEDEPRPHVHPLRTPSGFVLTRNAPEDHPWHHGLWFTIKFVDGDNFWEELEPFGRLVQSGGEVDWVRPDGSVALRERRVLAEVDLGADAWALDWTTELEAPADVLLDRTPFTTWGGYGGLALRGSGEWVDTRLLLADGTTGRRITGTPAAWLDLSGPSGGVSVLDAPDNPRAPVPWYASTRSKVYGEEGWSNFLNAAFLFHEPLTLGAGEVLRFRYRVVVHDGVWEADRAQAAWDEWTGGR
;
A
#
# COMPACT_ATOMS: atom_id res chain seq x y z
N MET A 1 -4.96 31.14 7.04
CA MET A 1 -4.35 29.94 7.65
C MET A 1 -3.63 29.21 6.53
N SER A 2 -2.35 28.86 6.69
CA SER A 2 -1.61 28.11 5.66
C SER A 2 -2.22 26.71 5.54
N THR A 3 -2.71 26.34 4.36
CA THR A 3 -3.19 24.98 4.09
C THR A 3 -2.01 24.03 4.14
N GLN A 4 -2.02 23.09 5.09
CA GLN A 4 -0.98 22.05 5.14
C GLN A 4 -1.12 21.14 3.92
N ALA A 5 0.00 20.65 3.38
CA ALA A 5 -0.02 19.72 2.26
C ALA A 5 -0.78 18.42 2.64
N ARG A 6 -1.63 17.93 1.73
CA ARG A 6 -2.40 16.69 1.88
C ARG A 6 -1.48 15.46 1.99
N TRP A 7 -0.35 15.50 1.29
CA TRP A 7 0.67 14.45 1.30
C TRP A 7 2.05 14.98 0.91
N THR A 8 3.08 14.17 1.19
CA THR A 8 4.48 14.41 0.78
C THR A 8 5.07 13.09 0.27
N TYR A 9 5.76 13.13 -0.87
CA TYR A 9 6.61 12.02 -1.33
C TYR A 9 8.01 12.19 -0.77
N ASN A 10 8.45 11.22 0.04
CA ASN A 10 9.80 11.16 0.59
C ASN A 10 10.58 10.12 -0.20
N SER A 11 11.69 10.53 -0.80
CA SER A 11 12.50 9.66 -1.67
C SER A 11 13.99 9.97 -1.65
N GLU A 12 14.36 11.22 -1.36
CA GLU A 12 15.76 11.64 -1.19
C GLU A 12 16.28 11.19 0.17
N ASP A 13 17.46 10.58 0.22
CA ASP A 13 18.13 10.08 1.44
C ASP A 13 17.32 9.09 2.30
N GLU A 14 16.24 8.52 1.75
CA GLU A 14 15.42 7.50 2.40
C GLU A 14 15.79 6.10 1.88
N PRO A 15 15.77 5.05 2.74
CA PRO A 15 16.03 3.66 2.33
C PRO A 15 14.97 3.11 1.35
N ARG A 16 13.79 3.73 1.33
CA ARG A 16 12.70 3.45 0.40
C ARG A 16 11.82 4.67 0.14
N PRO A 17 11.48 4.96 -1.13
CA PRO A 17 10.53 5.99 -1.47
C PRO A 17 9.11 5.67 -1.02
N HIS A 18 8.47 6.61 -0.32
CA HIS A 18 7.15 6.43 0.30
C HIS A 18 6.40 7.76 0.41
N VAL A 19 5.10 7.69 0.67
CA VAL A 19 4.25 8.85 0.95
C VAL A 19 3.95 8.94 2.44
N HIS A 20 4.35 10.03 3.07
CA HIS A 20 3.99 10.37 4.45
C HIS A 20 4.17 11.87 4.68
N PRO A 21 3.20 12.57 5.30
CA PRO A 21 1.91 12.08 5.79
C PRO A 21 0.89 11.80 4.66
N LEU A 22 -0.20 11.10 5.00
CA LEU A 22 -1.49 11.23 4.31
C LEU A 22 -2.45 11.92 5.27
N ARG A 23 -3.05 13.04 4.84
CA ARG A 23 -3.97 13.84 5.66
C ARG A 23 -5.38 13.81 5.14
N THR A 24 -6.36 13.62 6.02
CA THR A 24 -7.76 13.85 5.68
C THR A 24 -8.00 15.32 5.30
N PRO A 25 -9.09 15.64 4.58
CA PRO A 25 -9.49 17.03 4.34
C PRO A 25 -9.63 17.86 5.63
N SER A 26 -10.12 17.26 6.73
CA SER A 26 -10.16 17.87 8.05
C SER A 26 -8.79 18.02 8.74
N GLY A 27 -7.71 17.48 8.15
CA GLY A 27 -6.33 17.68 8.58
C GLY A 27 -5.76 16.59 9.49
N PHE A 28 -6.51 15.52 9.76
CA PHE A 28 -6.04 14.39 10.57
C PHE A 28 -4.99 13.56 9.82
N VAL A 29 -3.90 13.20 10.48
CA VAL A 29 -2.82 12.39 9.87
C VAL A 29 -3.12 10.90 10.04
N LEU A 30 -3.42 10.22 8.93
CA LEU A 30 -3.79 8.81 8.95
C LEU A 30 -2.59 7.87 8.99
N THR A 31 -1.41 8.29 8.52
CA THR A 31 -0.23 7.42 8.41
C THR A 31 0.85 7.72 9.45
N ARG A 32 1.77 6.79 9.66
CA ARG A 32 3.02 7.01 10.42
C ARG A 32 4.21 6.46 9.65
N ASN A 33 5.38 7.08 9.84
CA ASN A 33 6.63 6.63 9.23
C ASN A 33 7.53 5.94 10.27
N ALA A 34 8.21 4.87 9.87
CA ALA A 34 9.26 4.16 10.61
C ALA A 34 9.01 4.01 12.14
N PRO A 35 7.87 3.41 12.56
CA PRO A 35 7.57 3.27 13.97
C PRO A 35 8.55 2.30 14.67
N GLU A 36 8.80 2.52 15.95
CA GLU A 36 9.78 1.76 16.75
C GLU A 36 9.60 0.24 16.67
N ASP A 37 8.36 -0.25 16.59
CA ASP A 37 8.07 -1.69 16.52
C ASP A 37 8.41 -2.32 15.15
N HIS A 38 8.39 -1.53 14.07
CA HIS A 38 8.64 -1.96 12.71
C HIS A 38 9.27 -0.79 11.91
N PRO A 39 10.57 -0.52 12.09
CA PRO A 39 11.21 0.69 11.54
C PRO A 39 11.23 0.73 10.00
N TRP A 40 11.07 -0.41 9.32
CA TRP A 40 10.96 -0.53 7.87
C TRP A 40 9.53 -0.36 7.31
N HIS A 41 8.55 0.00 8.15
CA HIS A 41 7.18 0.31 7.71
C HIS A 41 6.99 1.82 7.54
N HIS A 42 6.43 2.23 6.40
CA HIS A 42 6.27 3.65 6.05
C HIS A 42 4.80 4.07 5.97
N GLY A 43 4.52 5.31 5.60
CA GLY A 43 3.14 5.79 5.51
C GLY A 43 2.32 5.05 4.46
N LEU A 44 2.61 5.27 3.18
CA LEU A 44 2.11 4.52 2.03
C LEU A 44 3.31 4.21 1.12
N TRP A 45 3.58 2.94 0.84
CA TRP A 45 4.74 2.52 0.04
C TRP A 45 4.42 1.30 -0.80
N PHE A 46 5.23 1.05 -1.81
CA PHE A 46 5.15 -0.18 -2.60
C PHE A 46 6.44 -0.97 -2.41
N THR A 47 6.33 -2.26 -2.08
CA THR A 47 7.49 -3.17 -2.03
C THR A 47 7.08 -4.63 -2.20
N ILE A 48 8.06 -5.47 -2.50
CA ILE A 48 7.96 -6.93 -2.62
C ILE A 48 8.98 -7.49 -1.64
N LYS A 49 8.66 -8.61 -0.99
CA LYS A 49 9.57 -9.15 0.01
C LYS A 49 10.80 -9.78 -0.62
N PHE A 50 10.64 -10.68 -1.58
CA PHE A 50 11.76 -11.37 -2.19
C PHE A 50 11.80 -11.21 -3.72
N VAL A 51 12.99 -10.95 -4.26
CA VAL A 51 13.28 -11.06 -5.70
C VAL A 51 14.46 -12.02 -5.86
N ASP A 52 14.20 -13.22 -6.36
CA ASP A 52 15.17 -14.35 -6.39
C ASP A 52 15.76 -14.70 -5.00
N GLY A 53 14.98 -14.49 -3.95
CA GLY A 53 15.38 -14.73 -2.57
C GLY A 53 16.08 -13.55 -1.88
N ASP A 54 16.49 -12.51 -2.62
CA ASP A 54 16.99 -11.28 -2.02
C ASP A 54 15.85 -10.50 -1.38
N ASN A 55 16.06 -10.06 -0.14
CA ASN A 55 15.04 -9.37 0.64
C ASN A 55 14.98 -7.88 0.32
N PHE A 56 13.80 -7.35 0.03
CA PHE A 56 13.54 -5.92 -0.20
C PHE A 56 12.45 -5.37 0.73
N TRP A 57 12.05 -6.12 1.77
CA TRP A 57 11.06 -5.68 2.76
C TRP A 57 11.70 -5.04 3.99
N GLU A 58 12.60 -5.78 4.65
CA GLU A 58 13.34 -5.28 5.79
C GLU A 58 14.53 -4.42 5.31
N GLU A 59 14.66 -3.20 5.83
CA GLU A 59 15.66 -2.20 5.40
C GLU A 59 16.94 -2.26 6.27
N LEU A 60 17.45 -3.47 6.45
CA LEU A 60 18.64 -3.74 7.25
C LEU A 60 19.71 -4.35 6.36
N GLU A 61 20.96 -3.97 6.52
CA GLU A 61 22.06 -4.71 5.87
C GLU A 61 22.04 -6.18 6.35
N PRO A 62 22.18 -7.17 5.45
CA PRO A 62 22.59 -7.06 4.04
C PRO A 62 21.41 -7.18 3.06
N PHE A 63 20.27 -6.54 3.30
CA PHE A 63 19.10 -6.60 2.43
C PHE A 63 19.16 -5.56 1.30
N GLY A 64 18.38 -5.81 0.25
CA GLY A 64 18.24 -4.88 -0.87
C GLY A 64 17.49 -3.61 -0.50
N ARG A 65 17.68 -2.57 -1.32
CA ARG A 65 17.14 -1.22 -1.10
C ARG A 65 16.44 -0.70 -2.35
N LEU A 66 15.49 0.21 -2.16
CA LEU A 66 14.81 0.91 -3.26
C LEU A 66 15.38 2.32 -3.35
N VAL A 67 16.10 2.64 -4.42
CA VAL A 67 16.82 3.91 -4.58
C VAL A 67 16.15 4.75 -5.65
N GLN A 68 15.62 5.92 -5.28
CA GLN A 68 15.12 6.88 -6.25
C GLN A 68 16.29 7.59 -6.94
N SER A 69 16.34 7.52 -8.28
CA SER A 69 17.32 8.25 -9.09
C SER A 69 16.73 8.55 -10.47
N GLY A 70 16.94 9.77 -10.98
CA GLY A 70 16.55 10.12 -12.35
C GLY A 70 15.06 9.98 -12.68
N GLY A 71 14.17 9.99 -11.68
CA GLY A 71 12.72 9.78 -11.86
C GLY A 71 12.28 8.31 -11.83
N GLU A 72 13.21 7.36 -11.65
CA GLU A 72 12.97 5.93 -11.49
C GLU A 72 13.37 5.47 -10.08
N VAL A 73 12.91 4.27 -9.70
CA VAL A 73 13.29 3.59 -8.46
C VAL A 73 13.99 2.29 -8.81
N ASP A 74 15.29 2.21 -8.53
CA ASP A 74 16.06 0.98 -8.71
C ASP A 74 15.97 0.10 -7.47
N TRP A 75 15.68 -1.19 -7.67
CA TRP A 75 15.70 -2.20 -6.62
C TRP A 75 17.08 -2.82 -6.61
N VAL A 76 17.95 -2.27 -5.76
CA VAL A 76 19.37 -2.62 -5.70
C VAL A 76 19.57 -3.80 -4.75
N ARG A 77 20.11 -4.90 -5.27
CA ARG A 77 20.48 -6.11 -4.53
C ARG A 77 21.62 -5.83 -3.53
N PRO A 78 21.85 -6.74 -2.57
CA PRO A 78 22.95 -6.61 -1.61
C PRO A 78 24.35 -6.54 -2.26
N ASP A 79 24.51 -7.15 -3.44
CA ASP A 79 25.76 -7.11 -4.21
C ASP A 79 25.93 -5.82 -5.04
N GLY A 80 24.96 -4.92 -5.02
CA GLY A 80 24.95 -3.65 -5.75
C GLY A 80 24.37 -3.73 -7.18
N SER A 81 23.99 -4.91 -7.66
CA SER A 81 23.31 -5.05 -8.97
C SER A 81 21.82 -4.69 -8.87
N VAL A 82 21.16 -4.43 -10.01
CA VAL A 82 19.74 -4.06 -10.05
C VAL A 82 18.87 -5.30 -10.30
N ALA A 83 17.94 -5.58 -9.40
CA ALA A 83 16.96 -6.66 -9.51
C ALA A 83 15.74 -6.25 -10.35
N LEU A 84 15.24 -5.03 -10.14
CA LEU A 84 14.08 -4.46 -10.83
C LEU A 84 14.31 -2.96 -11.05
N ARG A 85 13.76 -2.45 -12.15
CA ARG A 85 13.55 -1.01 -12.35
C ARG A 85 12.07 -0.71 -12.17
N GLU A 86 11.78 0.33 -11.39
CA GLU A 86 10.42 0.78 -11.15
C GLU A 86 10.21 2.20 -11.69
N ARG A 87 9.17 2.35 -12.51
CA ARG A 87 8.63 3.67 -12.88
C ARG A 87 7.37 3.94 -12.08
N ARG A 88 7.39 4.98 -11.23
CA ARG A 88 6.29 5.34 -10.33
C ARG A 88 5.71 6.71 -10.70
N VAL A 89 4.39 6.78 -10.80
CA VAL A 89 3.64 8.01 -11.05
C VAL A 89 2.57 8.19 -9.99
N LEU A 90 2.59 9.35 -9.33
CA LEU A 90 1.62 9.75 -8.32
C LEU A 90 0.85 10.98 -8.81
N ALA A 91 -0.48 10.94 -8.75
CA ALA A 91 -1.33 12.05 -9.16
C ALA A 91 -2.43 12.30 -8.13
N GLU A 92 -2.51 13.53 -7.62
CA GLU A 92 -3.61 13.93 -6.74
C GLU A 92 -4.88 14.21 -7.55
N VAL A 93 -6.02 13.75 -7.03
CA VAL A 93 -7.36 13.96 -7.59
C VAL A 93 -8.25 14.54 -6.49
N ASP A 94 -8.86 15.68 -6.75
CA ASP A 94 -9.83 16.28 -5.83
C ASP A 94 -11.19 15.58 -5.99
N LEU A 95 -11.74 15.06 -4.88
CA LEU A 95 -13.04 14.37 -4.86
C LEU A 95 -14.12 15.16 -4.11
N GLY A 96 -13.83 16.42 -3.78
CA GLY A 96 -14.75 17.34 -3.12
C GLY A 96 -14.32 17.73 -1.71
N ALA A 97 -15.28 18.21 -0.91
CA ALA A 97 -15.01 18.86 0.37
C ALA A 97 -14.50 17.90 1.46
N ASP A 98 -14.89 16.62 1.40
CA ASP A 98 -14.66 15.62 2.43
C ASP A 98 -13.85 14.41 1.93
N ALA A 99 -13.30 14.47 0.72
CA ALA A 99 -12.37 13.47 0.21
C ALA A 99 -11.44 13.99 -0.90
N TRP A 100 -10.29 13.34 -1.04
CA TRP A 100 -9.38 13.46 -2.17
C TRP A 100 -8.75 12.08 -2.43
N ALA A 101 -8.04 11.92 -3.53
CA ALA A 101 -7.36 10.68 -3.85
C ALA A 101 -5.92 10.89 -4.35
N LEU A 102 -5.09 9.88 -4.12
CA LEU A 102 -3.79 9.73 -4.76
C LEU A 102 -3.85 8.53 -5.70
N ASP A 103 -3.84 8.79 -6.99
CA ASP A 103 -3.66 7.75 -8.00
C ASP A 103 -2.20 7.31 -8.01
N TRP A 104 -1.97 6.04 -7.71
CA TRP A 104 -0.66 5.41 -7.65
C TRP A 104 -0.51 4.44 -8.82
N THR A 105 0.39 4.74 -9.74
CA THR A 105 0.82 3.79 -10.78
C THR A 105 2.25 3.37 -10.51
N THR A 106 2.52 2.07 -10.55
CA THR A 106 3.88 1.52 -10.56
C THR A 106 4.01 0.51 -11.70
N GLU A 107 5.14 0.55 -12.39
CA GLU A 107 5.53 -0.39 -13.42
C GLU A 107 6.88 -0.96 -13.05
N LEU A 108 6.96 -2.29 -12.95
CA LEU A 108 8.19 -3.02 -12.65
C LEU A 108 8.69 -3.70 -13.91
N GLU A 109 9.96 -3.54 -14.21
CA GLU A 109 10.66 -4.25 -15.28
C GLU A 109 11.89 -4.94 -14.71
N ALA A 110 12.10 -6.20 -15.10
CA ALA A 110 13.28 -6.96 -14.70
C ALA A 110 14.31 -7.02 -15.84
N PRO A 111 15.61 -6.76 -15.58
CA PRO A 111 16.68 -6.89 -16.58
C PRO A 111 16.99 -8.35 -16.95
N ALA A 112 16.51 -9.31 -16.15
CA ALA A 112 16.59 -10.75 -16.37
C ALA A 112 15.29 -11.39 -15.84
N ASP A 113 15.05 -12.67 -16.14
CA ASP A 113 13.95 -13.39 -15.53
C ASP A 113 14.13 -13.43 -14.00
N VAL A 114 13.07 -13.08 -13.26
CA VAL A 114 13.09 -13.06 -11.80
C VAL A 114 11.87 -13.75 -11.20
N LEU A 115 12.03 -14.33 -10.01
CA LEU A 115 10.95 -14.81 -9.16
C LEU A 115 10.62 -13.78 -8.09
N LEU A 116 9.41 -13.21 -8.15
CA LEU A 116 8.84 -12.38 -7.11
C LEU A 116 8.16 -13.27 -6.07
N ASP A 117 8.60 -13.19 -4.82
CA ASP A 117 8.10 -14.04 -3.75
C ASP A 117 7.85 -13.26 -2.44
N ARG A 118 7.21 -13.96 -1.51
CA ARG A 118 6.73 -13.51 -0.21
C ARG A 118 7.06 -14.55 0.84
N THR A 119 7.11 -14.16 2.12
CA THR A 119 7.02 -15.16 3.19
C THR A 119 5.65 -15.82 3.09
N PRO A 120 5.54 -17.16 2.90
CA PRO A 120 4.25 -17.83 2.83
C PRO A 120 3.42 -17.57 4.10
N PHE A 121 2.11 -17.37 3.93
CA PHE A 121 1.24 -17.13 5.07
C PHE A 121 1.09 -18.38 5.93
N THR A 122 1.49 -18.27 7.19
CA THR A 122 1.19 -19.27 8.24
C THR A 122 0.36 -18.60 9.35
N THR A 123 0.98 -17.69 10.07
CA THR A 123 0.34 -16.73 10.98
C THR A 123 0.53 -15.30 10.47
N TRP A 124 1.66 -15.04 9.81
CA TRP A 124 2.06 -13.79 9.17
C TRP A 124 2.68 -14.13 7.81
N GLY A 125 2.72 -13.15 6.91
CA GLY A 125 3.20 -13.34 5.55
C GLY A 125 2.13 -13.08 4.51
N GLY A 126 2.44 -13.45 3.27
CA GLY A 126 1.61 -13.16 2.09
C GLY A 126 1.78 -11.76 1.54
N TYR A 127 2.55 -10.87 2.20
CA TYR A 127 2.67 -9.48 1.78
C TYR A 127 3.48 -9.29 0.50
N GLY A 128 3.08 -8.30 -0.28
CA GLY A 128 3.79 -7.84 -1.48
C GLY A 128 2.88 -6.97 -2.33
N GLY A 129 3.25 -5.72 -2.58
CA GLY A 129 2.45 -4.72 -3.29
C GLY A 129 2.37 -3.38 -2.56
N LEU A 130 1.28 -2.63 -2.80
CA LEU A 130 1.03 -1.34 -2.15
C LEU A 130 0.64 -1.57 -0.69
N ALA A 131 1.31 -0.93 0.25
CA ALA A 131 1.14 -1.09 1.68
C ALA A 131 0.98 0.26 2.40
N LEU A 132 0.24 0.25 3.51
CA LEU A 132 0.01 1.41 4.36
C LEU A 132 0.21 1.06 5.83
N ARG A 133 0.88 1.95 6.58
CA ARG A 133 0.98 1.88 8.05
C ARG A 133 0.28 3.07 8.66
N GLY A 134 -0.79 2.78 9.40
CA GLY A 134 -1.63 3.80 10.02
C GLY A 134 -1.05 4.36 11.33
N SER A 135 -1.48 5.57 11.65
CA SER A 135 -1.04 6.38 12.80
C SER A 135 -1.28 5.73 14.17
N GLY A 136 -0.49 6.19 15.15
CA GLY A 136 -0.69 6.03 16.59
C GLY A 136 -2.11 6.36 17.06
N GLU A 137 -2.57 7.51 16.55
CA GLU A 137 -3.77 8.20 17.00
C GLU A 137 -5.02 7.78 16.24
N TRP A 138 -4.85 6.99 15.18
CA TRP A 138 -5.95 6.51 14.35
C TRP A 138 -6.52 5.23 14.96
N VAL A 139 -7.54 5.40 15.80
CA VAL A 139 -8.11 4.34 16.65
C VAL A 139 -9.58 4.12 16.32
N ASP A 140 -10.13 3.04 16.84
CA ASP A 140 -11.53 2.65 16.65
C ASP A 140 -11.85 2.44 15.16
N THR A 141 -10.91 1.82 14.43
CA THR A 141 -11.02 1.59 13.00
C THR A 141 -11.71 0.27 12.66
N ARG A 142 -12.32 0.23 11.48
CA ARG A 142 -12.94 -0.95 10.87
C ARG A 142 -12.34 -1.22 9.49
N LEU A 143 -12.41 -2.48 9.07
CA LEU A 143 -12.19 -2.88 7.67
C LEU A 143 -13.53 -3.17 7.01
N LEU A 144 -13.65 -2.80 5.73
CA LEU A 144 -14.80 -3.09 4.88
C LEU A 144 -14.31 -3.46 3.48
N LEU A 145 -14.75 -4.60 2.95
CA LEU A 145 -14.52 -5.04 1.58
C LEU A 145 -15.74 -4.76 0.70
N ALA A 146 -15.54 -4.85 -0.62
CA ALA A 146 -16.56 -4.64 -1.65
C ALA A 146 -17.84 -5.47 -1.49
N ASP A 147 -17.74 -6.69 -0.96
CA ASP A 147 -18.89 -7.58 -0.73
C ASP A 147 -19.59 -7.34 0.63
N GLY A 148 -19.18 -6.30 1.37
CA GLY A 148 -19.66 -6.00 2.71
C GLY A 148 -18.94 -6.78 3.82
N THR A 149 -17.95 -7.60 3.51
CA THR A 149 -17.14 -8.29 4.52
C THR A 149 -16.45 -7.27 5.43
N THR A 150 -16.56 -7.51 6.74
CA THR A 150 -15.89 -6.72 7.77
C THR A 150 -15.07 -7.61 8.69
N GLY A 151 -14.09 -7.02 9.39
CA GLY A 151 -13.32 -7.76 10.37
C GLY A 151 -12.24 -6.91 11.03
N ARG A 152 -11.64 -7.47 12.08
CA ARG A 152 -10.40 -6.91 12.65
C ARG A 152 -9.19 -7.25 11.78
N ARG A 153 -9.26 -8.38 11.03
CA ARG A 153 -8.25 -8.85 10.07
C ARG A 153 -8.93 -9.21 8.78
N ILE A 154 -8.22 -8.97 7.69
CA ILE A 154 -8.45 -9.60 6.40
C ILE A 154 -7.13 -10.24 5.97
N THR A 155 -7.17 -11.49 5.50
CA THR A 155 -5.96 -12.27 5.17
C THR A 155 -6.16 -13.03 3.88
N GLY A 156 -5.74 -12.42 2.76
CA GLY A 156 -5.77 -13.06 1.45
C GLY A 156 -7.15 -13.10 0.84
N THR A 157 -8.01 -12.11 1.12
CA THR A 157 -9.36 -12.06 0.58
C THR A 157 -9.40 -11.13 -0.64
N PRO A 158 -9.67 -11.65 -1.86
CA PRO A 158 -9.82 -10.82 -3.06
C PRO A 158 -11.02 -9.87 -2.96
N ALA A 159 -10.83 -8.60 -3.27
CA ALA A 159 -11.92 -7.63 -3.43
C ALA A 159 -11.51 -6.45 -4.31
N ALA A 160 -12.46 -5.83 -5.01
CA ALA A 160 -12.21 -4.66 -5.87
C ALA A 160 -11.67 -3.44 -5.10
N TRP A 161 -11.97 -3.36 -3.82
CA TRP A 161 -11.46 -2.34 -2.91
C TRP A 161 -11.50 -2.83 -1.47
N LEU A 162 -10.66 -2.21 -0.64
CA LEU A 162 -10.72 -2.31 0.82
C LEU A 162 -10.74 -0.90 1.41
N ASP A 163 -11.67 -0.67 2.33
CA ASP A 163 -11.71 0.51 3.18
C ASP A 163 -11.20 0.20 4.59
N LEU A 164 -10.29 1.04 5.07
CA LEU A 164 -9.87 1.11 6.47
C LEU A 164 -10.23 2.50 6.98
N SER A 165 -11.20 2.60 7.89
CA SER A 165 -11.73 3.89 8.35
C SER A 165 -12.12 3.87 9.82
N GLY A 166 -12.20 5.05 10.43
CA GLY A 166 -12.66 5.28 11.81
C GLY A 166 -13.20 6.70 11.97
N PRO A 167 -13.58 7.12 13.19
CA PRO A 167 -14.18 8.44 13.44
C PRO A 167 -13.34 9.62 12.92
N SER A 168 -12.01 9.49 12.91
CA SER A 168 -11.09 10.53 12.45
C SER A 168 -10.88 10.58 10.92
N GLY A 169 -11.48 9.66 10.15
CA GLY A 169 -11.25 9.52 8.72
C GLY A 169 -10.84 8.12 8.28
N GLY A 170 -10.62 7.97 6.98
CA GLY A 170 -10.26 6.68 6.38
C GLY A 170 -9.46 6.75 5.09
N VAL A 171 -8.98 5.56 4.72
CA VAL A 171 -8.34 5.27 3.44
C VAL A 171 -9.07 4.11 2.77
N SER A 172 -9.65 4.37 1.60
CA SER A 172 -10.14 3.32 0.70
C SER A 172 -9.14 3.12 -0.43
N VAL A 173 -8.59 1.92 -0.55
CA VAL A 173 -7.69 1.57 -1.67
C VAL A 173 -8.49 0.80 -2.71
N LEU A 174 -8.57 1.38 -3.90
CA LEU A 174 -9.30 0.89 -5.05
C LEU A 174 -8.33 0.17 -5.99
N ASP A 175 -8.62 -1.08 -6.32
CA ASP A 175 -7.82 -1.92 -7.22
C ASP A 175 -8.31 -1.77 -8.66
N ALA A 176 -7.41 -1.50 -9.60
CA ALA A 176 -7.79 -1.41 -11.02
C ALA A 176 -8.09 -2.82 -11.56
N PRO A 177 -9.15 -2.99 -12.39
CA PRO A 177 -9.55 -4.32 -12.89
C PRO A 177 -8.54 -4.95 -13.85
N ASP A 178 -7.57 -4.17 -14.36
CA ASP A 178 -6.47 -4.65 -15.20
C ASP A 178 -5.18 -4.94 -14.43
N ASN A 179 -5.18 -4.83 -13.09
CA ASN A 179 -4.02 -5.20 -12.30
C ASN A 179 -3.76 -6.72 -12.40
N PRO A 180 -2.48 -7.14 -12.38
CA PRO A 180 -2.12 -8.53 -12.23
C PRO A 180 -2.81 -9.13 -11.00
N ARG A 181 -3.55 -10.22 -11.22
CA ARG A 181 -4.35 -10.91 -10.18
C ARG A 181 -5.48 -10.05 -9.58
N ALA A 182 -6.03 -9.11 -10.34
CA ALA A 182 -7.25 -8.41 -9.97
C ALA A 182 -8.46 -9.36 -9.87
N PRO A 183 -9.36 -9.17 -8.89
CA PRO A 183 -9.18 -8.31 -7.73
C PRO A 183 -8.07 -8.84 -6.82
N VAL A 184 -7.17 -7.94 -6.41
CA VAL A 184 -6.02 -8.30 -5.57
C VAL A 184 -6.48 -8.87 -4.21
N PRO A 185 -5.82 -9.92 -3.69
CA PRO A 185 -6.07 -10.36 -2.32
C PRO A 185 -5.58 -9.32 -1.32
N TRP A 186 -6.43 -8.96 -0.38
CA TRP A 186 -6.11 -7.99 0.67
C TRP A 186 -5.51 -8.66 1.90
N TYR A 187 -4.48 -8.02 2.47
CA TYR A 187 -4.07 -8.24 3.84
C TYR A 187 -4.31 -6.95 4.61
N ALA A 188 -5.08 -6.97 5.69
CA ALA A 188 -5.28 -5.78 6.51
C ALA A 188 -5.56 -6.10 7.99
N SER A 189 -5.31 -5.12 8.85
CA SER A 189 -5.62 -5.15 10.28
C SER A 189 -6.02 -3.78 10.81
N THR A 190 -6.92 -3.75 11.80
CA THR A 190 -7.35 -2.53 12.49
C THR A 190 -6.54 -2.25 13.76
N ARG A 191 -6.65 -1.04 14.29
CA ARG A 191 -6.08 -0.64 15.57
C ARG A 191 -7.13 -0.60 16.67
N SER A 192 -6.85 -1.29 17.78
CA SER A 192 -7.60 -1.17 19.03
C SER A 192 -6.77 -0.45 20.10
N LYS A 193 -7.44 0.32 20.97
CA LYS A 193 -6.81 1.06 22.08
C LYS A 193 -6.13 0.16 23.12
N VAL A 194 -6.49 -1.12 23.16
CA VAL A 194 -5.86 -2.10 24.06
C VAL A 194 -4.67 -2.72 23.34
N TYR A 195 -3.49 -2.13 23.53
CA TYR A 195 -2.23 -2.78 23.17
C TYR A 195 -2.04 -3.98 24.11
N GLY A 196 -2.19 -5.19 23.58
CA GLY A 196 -2.35 -6.44 24.33
C GLY A 196 -3.02 -7.50 23.45
N GLU A 197 -3.39 -8.66 24.00
CA GLU A 197 -3.59 -9.97 23.32
C GLU A 197 -4.34 -10.00 21.96
N GLU A 198 -5.08 -8.96 21.54
CA GLU A 198 -5.68 -8.87 20.19
C GLU A 198 -5.68 -7.46 19.56
N GLY A 199 -4.85 -6.52 20.02
CA GLY A 199 -4.77 -5.15 19.47
C GLY A 199 -3.69 -5.04 18.38
N TRP A 200 -4.09 -4.91 17.12
CA TRP A 200 -3.15 -4.77 15.99
C TRP A 200 -2.87 -3.31 15.65
N SER A 201 -1.97 -3.07 14.69
CA SER A 201 -1.79 -1.76 14.11
C SER A 201 -2.62 -1.66 12.83
N ASN A 202 -3.10 -0.46 12.52
CA ASN A 202 -3.67 -0.16 11.21
C ASN A 202 -2.64 -0.49 10.14
N PHE A 203 -2.95 -1.52 9.35
CA PHE A 203 -2.14 -1.97 8.24
C PHE A 203 -3.06 -2.40 7.11
N LEU A 204 -2.66 -2.10 5.89
CA LEU A 204 -3.38 -2.45 4.67
C LEU A 204 -2.33 -2.78 3.62
N ASN A 205 -2.53 -3.88 2.89
CA ASN A 205 -1.69 -4.26 1.76
C ASN A 205 -2.53 -4.89 0.64
N ALA A 206 -2.41 -4.33 -0.56
CA ALA A 206 -2.84 -4.95 -1.81
C ALA A 206 -1.84 -6.05 -2.17
N ALA A 207 -2.06 -7.25 -1.62
CA ALA A 207 -1.04 -8.28 -1.46
C ALA A 207 -1.00 -9.25 -2.65
N PHE A 208 -0.69 -8.80 -3.87
CA PHE A 208 -0.80 -9.62 -5.09
C PHE A 208 -0.04 -10.96 -5.05
N LEU A 209 0.96 -11.11 -4.17
CA LEU A 209 1.72 -12.35 -3.96
C LEU A 209 1.14 -13.27 -2.86
N PHE A 210 0.01 -12.92 -2.24
CA PHE A 210 -0.49 -13.58 -1.03
C PHE A 210 -0.56 -15.11 -1.15
N HIS A 211 -1.21 -15.60 -2.21
CA HIS A 211 -1.42 -17.04 -2.37
C HIS A 211 -0.19 -17.75 -2.97
N GLU A 212 0.51 -17.14 -3.91
CA GLU A 212 1.59 -17.79 -4.67
C GLU A 212 2.64 -16.79 -5.21
N PRO A 213 3.89 -17.24 -5.47
CA PRO A 213 4.91 -16.44 -6.15
C PRO A 213 4.49 -16.04 -7.58
N LEU A 214 5.21 -15.10 -8.20
CA LEU A 214 5.01 -14.70 -9.59
C LEU A 214 6.37 -14.60 -10.30
N THR A 215 6.52 -15.23 -11.46
CA THR A 215 7.68 -15.02 -12.34
C THR A 215 7.43 -13.83 -13.25
N LEU A 216 8.43 -12.97 -13.40
CA LEU A 216 8.45 -11.87 -14.36
C LEU A 216 9.61 -12.11 -15.35
N GLY A 217 9.31 -12.22 -16.64
CA GLY A 217 10.32 -12.41 -17.68
C GLY A 217 11.14 -11.16 -17.95
N ALA A 218 12.35 -11.33 -18.47
CA ALA A 218 13.23 -10.23 -18.84
C ALA A 218 12.56 -9.28 -19.85
N GLY A 219 12.49 -7.99 -19.52
CA GLY A 219 11.86 -6.96 -20.35
C GLY A 219 10.32 -6.97 -20.34
N GLU A 220 9.68 -7.88 -19.62
CA GLU A 220 8.24 -7.79 -19.35
C GLU A 220 7.97 -6.70 -18.31
N VAL A 221 6.84 -6.01 -18.48
CA VAL A 221 6.41 -4.94 -17.56
C VAL A 221 5.22 -5.41 -16.74
N LEU A 222 5.42 -5.48 -15.42
CA LEU A 222 4.35 -5.72 -14.46
C LEU A 222 3.80 -4.38 -13.96
N ARG A 223 2.60 -4.03 -14.39
CA ARG A 223 1.95 -2.74 -14.07
C ARG A 223 0.88 -2.90 -13.01
N PHE A 224 0.89 -2.01 -12.02
CA PHE A 224 -0.21 -1.85 -11.06
C PHE A 224 -0.73 -0.41 -11.05
N ARG A 225 -2.04 -0.26 -10.91
CA ARG A 225 -2.74 1.01 -10.71
C ARG A 225 -3.68 0.89 -9.52
N TYR A 226 -3.54 1.80 -8.58
CA TYR A 226 -4.42 1.92 -7.43
C TYR A 226 -4.92 3.36 -7.32
N ARG A 227 -6.15 3.54 -6.87
CA ARG A 227 -6.60 4.84 -6.37
C ARG A 227 -6.69 4.77 -4.85
N VAL A 228 -5.90 5.59 -4.17
CA VAL A 228 -5.91 5.69 -2.70
C VAL A 228 -6.78 6.87 -2.31
N VAL A 229 -8.04 6.61 -1.99
CA VAL A 229 -8.98 7.62 -1.53
C VAL A 229 -8.74 7.91 -0.06
N VAL A 230 -8.55 9.18 0.28
CA VAL A 230 -8.41 9.68 1.64
C VAL A 230 -9.61 10.54 1.96
N HIS A 231 -10.36 10.18 3.00
CA HIS A 231 -11.65 10.80 3.29
C HIS A 231 -11.84 11.13 4.77
N ASP A 232 -12.71 12.09 5.03
CA ASP A 232 -13.22 12.37 6.38
C ASP A 232 -14.24 11.31 6.82
N GLY A 233 -14.30 11.07 8.13
CA GLY A 233 -15.22 10.12 8.75
C GLY A 233 -15.12 8.69 8.19
N VAL A 234 -16.25 8.00 8.25
CA VAL A 234 -16.38 6.58 7.86
C VAL A 234 -17.20 6.50 6.57
N TRP A 235 -16.71 5.73 5.60
CA TRP A 235 -17.45 5.45 4.37
C TRP A 235 -18.20 4.13 4.48
N GLU A 236 -19.43 4.11 3.96
CA GLU A 236 -20.22 2.90 3.77
C GLU A 236 -19.95 2.31 2.37
N ALA A 237 -20.33 1.04 2.18
CA ALA A 237 -19.99 0.28 0.97
C ALA A 237 -20.44 0.97 -0.32
N ASP A 238 -21.65 1.52 -0.35
CA ASP A 238 -22.19 2.22 -1.54
C ASP A 238 -21.31 3.40 -1.96
N ARG A 239 -20.69 4.10 -1.00
CA ARG A 239 -19.83 5.25 -1.29
C ARG A 239 -18.47 4.82 -1.85
N ALA A 240 -17.86 3.79 -1.26
CA ALA A 240 -16.61 3.24 -1.77
C ALA A 240 -16.81 2.58 -3.15
N GLN A 241 -17.93 1.89 -3.35
CA GLN A 241 -18.30 1.30 -4.64
C GLN A 241 -18.51 2.37 -5.71
N ALA A 242 -19.25 3.45 -5.41
CA ALA A 242 -19.44 4.54 -6.36
C ALA A 242 -18.11 5.19 -6.78
N ALA A 243 -17.17 5.37 -5.84
CA ALA A 243 -15.84 5.89 -6.15
C ALA A 243 -15.02 4.94 -7.04
N TRP A 244 -15.16 3.62 -6.84
CA TRP A 244 -14.56 2.61 -7.70
C TRP A 244 -15.17 2.61 -9.10
N ASP A 245 -16.49 2.57 -9.22
CA ASP A 245 -17.21 2.61 -10.50
C ASP A 245 -16.87 3.86 -11.31
N GLU A 246 -16.84 5.04 -10.66
CA GLU A 246 -16.46 6.29 -11.31
C GLU A 246 -15.02 6.25 -11.85
N TRP A 247 -14.09 5.73 -11.06
CA TRP A 247 -12.68 5.67 -11.44
C TRP A 247 -12.40 4.66 -12.55
N THR A 248 -13.03 3.48 -12.52
CA THR A 248 -12.82 2.43 -13.53
C THR A 248 -13.66 2.63 -14.80
N GLY A 249 -14.67 3.50 -14.72
CA GLY A 249 -15.67 3.71 -15.77
C GLY A 249 -16.73 2.60 -15.80
N GLY A 250 -17.07 2.03 -14.64
CA GLY A 250 -18.05 0.96 -14.47
C GLY A 250 -17.62 -0.38 -15.06
N ARG A 251 -16.30 -0.61 -15.18
CA ARG A 251 -15.69 -1.85 -15.67
C ARG A 251 -15.29 -2.76 -14.53
#